data_AF-A0A7V8K0A9-F1
#
_entry.id   AF-A0A7V8K0A9-F1
#
_cell.length_a   1.000
_cell.length_b   1.000
_cell.length_c   1.000
_cell.angle_alpha   90.00
_cell.angle_beta   90.00
_cell.angle_gamma   90.00
#
_symmetry.space_group_name_H-M   'P 1'
#
loop_
_entity.id
_entity.type
_entity.pdbx_description
1 polymer ?
#
loop_
_entity_poly.entity_id
_entity_poly.type
_entity_poly.pdbx_seq_one_letter_code
_entity_poly.pdbx_strand_id
1 'polypeptide(L)'
;MKNASQHLPRLGIDIGRVLIAAERADGGDTAFIGGSLRDALDTPPYEGMFEAVAPLVDRFEGRVWLVSKCGPSVQAKSRAWHAHHRFFERTGMAPGNLRFCLQRPQKADHCRELGITHFIDDRSDVLGHLEGIVPKRYLFGPQAKPVTVADLVPLPAWRDAAALVR
;
A
#
# COMPACT_ATOMS: atom_id res chain seq x y z
N MET A 1 10.81 -33.75 -9.81
CA MET A 1 9.79 -32.91 -9.16
C MET A 1 10.50 -31.72 -8.54
N LYS A 2 10.31 -30.50 -9.07
CA LYS A 2 11.01 -29.31 -8.57
C LYS A 2 10.35 -28.89 -7.25
N ASN A 3 11.11 -28.95 -6.15
CA ASN A 3 10.76 -28.31 -4.89
C ASN A 3 10.63 -26.80 -5.15
N ALA A 4 9.41 -26.33 -5.40
CA ALA A 4 9.10 -24.93 -5.19
C ALA A 4 9.21 -24.71 -3.68
N SER A 5 10.28 -24.05 -3.24
CA SER A 5 10.28 -23.40 -1.94
C SER A 5 9.04 -22.51 -1.91
N GLN A 6 7.99 -22.98 -1.23
CA GLN A 6 6.77 -22.21 -1.02
C GLN A 6 7.14 -21.09 -0.06
N HIS A 7 7.64 -19.98 -0.62
CA HIS A 7 7.88 -18.78 0.16
C HIS A 7 6.54 -18.36 0.77
N LEU A 8 6.53 -18.21 2.10
CA LEU A 8 5.36 -17.76 2.83
C LEU A 8 4.86 -16.43 2.22
N PRO A 9 3.53 -16.21 2.11
CA PRO A 9 3.00 -14.99 1.55
C PRO A 9 3.55 -13.73 2.22
N ARG A 10 3.81 -12.70 1.40
CA ARG A 10 4.35 -11.40 1.81
C ARG A 10 3.58 -10.29 1.10
N LEU A 11 3.10 -9.30 1.84
CA LEU A 11 2.24 -8.23 1.33
C LEU A 11 2.97 -6.88 1.32
N GLY A 12 2.96 -6.20 0.18
CA GLY A 12 3.33 -4.79 0.03
C GLY A 12 2.08 -3.91 -0.08
N ILE A 13 2.10 -2.75 0.56
CA ILE A 13 0.98 -1.78 0.55
C ILE A 13 1.55 -0.38 0.27
N ASP A 14 1.00 0.32 -0.72
CA ASP A 14 1.29 1.75 -0.90
C ASP A 14 0.65 2.61 0.19
N ILE A 15 1.14 3.84 0.38
CA ILE A 15 0.62 4.75 1.41
C ILE A 15 -0.40 5.72 0.82
N GLY A 16 0.00 6.50 -0.20
CA GLY A 16 -0.82 7.59 -0.72
C GLY A 16 -2.07 7.07 -1.41
N ARG A 17 -3.24 7.61 -1.07
CA ARG A 17 -4.54 7.20 -1.62
C ARG A 17 -4.91 5.73 -1.42
N VAL A 18 -4.14 5.01 -0.60
CA VAL A 18 -4.38 3.61 -0.18
C VAL A 18 -4.60 3.57 1.32
N LEU A 19 -3.66 4.07 2.12
CA LEU A 19 -3.81 4.20 3.57
C LEU A 19 -4.31 5.58 4.00
N ILE A 20 -3.88 6.61 3.27
CA ILE A 20 -4.23 8.00 3.52
C ILE A 20 -5.28 8.41 2.49
N ALA A 21 -6.43 8.93 2.93
CA ALA A 21 -7.51 9.30 2.04
C ALA A 21 -7.11 10.47 1.14
N ALA A 22 -7.53 10.46 -0.13
CA ALA A 22 -7.49 11.67 -0.95
C ALA A 22 -8.59 12.64 -0.48
N GLU A 23 -8.25 13.89 -0.19
CA GLU A 23 -9.24 14.88 0.25
C GLU A 23 -10.22 15.31 -0.86
N ARG A 24 -9.92 15.06 -2.14
CA ARG A 24 -10.74 15.54 -3.27
C ARG A 24 -10.93 14.51 -4.38
N ALA A 25 -12.13 14.53 -4.97
CA ALA A 25 -12.53 13.70 -6.13
C ALA A 25 -11.73 13.98 -7.42
N ASP A 26 -10.92 15.06 -7.44
CA ASP A 26 -10.03 15.42 -8.55
C ASP A 26 -8.63 14.76 -8.46
N GLY A 27 -8.41 13.90 -7.45
CA GLY A 27 -7.26 12.99 -7.40
C GLY A 27 -5.94 13.63 -6.94
N GLY A 28 -5.97 14.87 -6.45
CA GLY A 28 -4.81 15.54 -5.86
C GLY A 28 -4.75 15.39 -4.34
N ASP A 29 -3.71 14.75 -3.83
CA ASP A 29 -3.38 14.66 -2.39
C ASP A 29 -2.68 15.95 -1.92
N THR A 30 -3.26 17.10 -2.26
CA THR A 30 -2.57 18.40 -2.26
C THR A 30 -2.31 18.93 -0.85
N ALA A 31 -3.18 18.64 0.12
CA ALA A 31 -2.96 19.03 1.51
C ALA A 31 -1.87 18.19 2.17
N PHE A 32 -1.90 16.86 2.04
CA PHE A 32 -0.86 16.01 2.60
C PHE A 32 0.51 16.32 1.99
N ILE A 33 0.59 16.42 0.66
CA ILE A 33 1.85 16.63 -0.06
C ILE A 33 2.31 18.09 0.04
N GLY A 34 1.45 19.05 -0.30
CA GLY A 34 1.78 20.47 -0.45
C GLY A 34 1.48 21.35 0.77
N GLY A 35 0.67 20.87 1.73
CA GLY A 35 0.30 21.61 2.93
C GLY A 35 1.36 21.57 4.04
N SER A 36 0.98 22.08 5.22
CA SER A 36 1.81 22.06 6.42
C SER A 36 1.94 20.64 7.01
N LEU A 37 2.80 20.47 8.01
CA LEU A 37 2.82 19.22 8.78
C LEU A 37 1.48 18.97 9.48
N ARG A 38 0.84 20.03 10.00
CA ARG A 38 -0.45 19.91 10.68
C ARG A 38 -1.53 19.40 9.73
N ASP A 39 -1.61 19.98 8.54
CA ASP A 39 -2.55 19.52 7.51
C ASP A 39 -2.34 18.03 7.19
N ALA A 40 -1.08 17.62 7.06
CA ALA A 40 -0.74 16.22 6.84
C ALA A 40 -1.17 15.32 8.01
N LEU A 41 -1.00 15.75 9.27
CA LEU A 41 -1.42 14.97 10.45
C LEU A 41 -2.95 14.87 10.57
N ASP A 42 -3.66 15.95 10.24
CA ASP A 42 -5.11 16.03 10.29
C ASP A 42 -5.79 15.25 9.15
N THR A 43 -5.06 14.90 8.07
CA THR A 43 -5.58 14.03 7.00
C THR A 43 -6.01 12.67 7.57
N PRO A 44 -7.27 12.24 7.35
CA PRO A 44 -7.78 11.01 7.93
C PRO A 44 -7.21 9.76 7.23
N PRO A 45 -7.19 8.61 7.93
CA PRO A 45 -7.00 7.31 7.28
C PRO A 45 -8.08 7.07 6.23
N TYR A 46 -7.75 6.31 5.18
CA TYR A 46 -8.74 5.84 4.21
C TYR A 46 -9.84 5.03 4.94
N GLU A 47 -11.09 5.23 4.55
CA GLU A 47 -12.24 4.55 5.15
C GLU A 47 -12.06 3.02 5.21
N GLY A 48 -12.26 2.43 6.39
CA GLY A 48 -12.12 0.99 6.61
C GLY A 48 -10.70 0.46 6.69
N MET A 49 -9.68 1.33 6.58
CA MET A 49 -8.28 0.91 6.54
C MET A 49 -7.85 0.16 7.80
N PHE A 50 -8.17 0.68 8.98
CA PHE A 50 -7.73 0.05 10.24
C PHE A 50 -8.42 -1.30 10.47
N GLU A 51 -9.70 -1.39 10.10
CA GLU A 51 -10.51 -2.60 10.20
C GLU A 51 -10.01 -3.70 9.24
N ALA A 52 -9.42 -3.33 8.11
CA ALA A 52 -8.95 -4.28 7.10
C ALA A 52 -7.46 -4.62 7.21
N VAL A 53 -6.59 -3.65 7.54
CA VAL A 53 -5.14 -3.86 7.55
C VAL A 53 -4.71 -4.76 8.71
N ALA A 54 -5.27 -4.61 9.92
CA ALA A 54 -4.91 -5.47 11.05
C ALA A 54 -5.16 -6.98 10.75
N PRO A 55 -6.35 -7.40 10.27
CA PRO A 55 -6.56 -8.79 9.85
C PRO A 55 -5.63 -9.26 8.72
N LEU A 56 -5.20 -8.38 7.82
CA LEU A 56 -4.21 -8.73 6.80
C LEU A 56 -2.83 -8.93 7.41
N VAL A 57 -2.42 -8.10 8.38
CA VAL A 57 -1.16 -8.30 9.10
C VAL A 57 -1.15 -9.67 9.79
N ASP A 58 -2.25 -10.05 10.45
CA ASP A 58 -2.38 -11.37 11.08
C ASP A 58 -2.33 -12.50 10.04
N ARG A 59 -3.08 -12.38 8.94
CA ARG A 59 -3.14 -13.38 7.85
C ARG A 59 -1.77 -13.62 7.20
N PHE A 60 -0.99 -12.56 7.04
CA PHE A 60 0.37 -12.63 6.50
C PHE A 60 1.41 -12.86 7.59
N GLU A 61 0.99 -13.14 8.84
CA GLU A 61 1.85 -13.38 10.00
C GLU A 61 2.93 -12.31 10.17
N GLY A 62 2.52 -11.04 10.11
CA GLY A 62 3.41 -9.88 10.24
C GLY A 62 4.27 -9.58 9.01
N ARG A 63 4.22 -10.39 7.95
CA ARG A 63 4.97 -10.19 6.69
C ARG A 63 4.27 -9.20 5.77
N VAL A 64 4.07 -8.00 6.30
CA VAL A 64 3.46 -6.87 5.59
C VAL A 64 4.39 -5.67 5.65
N TRP A 65 4.58 -5.02 4.50
CA TRP A 65 5.44 -3.85 4.34
C TRP A 65 4.70 -2.69 3.69
N LEU A 66 4.95 -1.50 4.21
CA LEU A 66 4.65 -0.26 3.51
C LEU A 66 5.75 0.01 2.49
N VAL A 67 5.37 0.21 1.23
CA VAL A 67 6.31 0.49 0.13
C VAL A 67 5.77 1.65 -0.68
N SER A 68 6.33 2.85 -0.49
CA SER A 68 5.78 4.08 -1.08
C SER A 68 6.80 4.93 -1.82
N LYS A 69 6.34 5.56 -2.91
CA LYS A 69 7.13 6.49 -3.71
C LYS A 69 6.89 7.91 -3.24
N CYS A 70 7.86 8.50 -2.55
CA CYS A 70 7.78 9.89 -2.13
C CYS A 70 9.16 10.52 -1.85
N GLY A 71 9.26 11.84 -2.03
CA GLY A 71 10.48 12.60 -1.73
C GLY A 71 10.67 12.83 -0.23
N PRO A 72 11.87 13.27 0.22
CA PRO A 72 12.23 13.33 1.64
C PRO A 72 11.25 14.08 2.54
N SER A 73 10.70 15.21 2.08
CA SER A 73 9.70 15.98 2.83
C SER A 73 8.43 15.16 3.10
N VAL A 74 7.92 14.49 2.08
CA VAL A 74 6.73 13.62 2.21
C VAL A 74 7.05 12.38 3.03
N GLN A 75 8.26 11.82 2.97
CA GLN A 75 8.67 10.72 3.85
C GLN A 75 8.59 11.12 5.33
N ALA A 76 9.06 12.33 5.68
CA ALA A 76 8.98 12.84 7.04
C ALA A 76 7.51 13.00 7.49
N LYS A 77 6.65 13.56 6.63
CA LYS A 77 5.22 13.67 6.89
C LYS A 77 4.55 12.31 7.06
N SER A 78 4.82 11.34 6.18
CA SER A 78 4.29 9.98 6.31
C SER A 78 4.70 9.35 7.64
N ARG A 79 5.97 9.47 8.06
CA ARG A 79 6.41 8.96 9.38
C ARG A 79 5.66 9.63 10.54
N ALA A 80 5.52 10.94 10.50
CA ALA A 80 4.78 11.70 11.52
C ALA A 80 3.30 11.31 11.55
N TRP A 81 2.68 11.11 10.39
CA TRP A 81 1.30 10.65 10.26
C TRP A 81 1.10 9.26 10.88
N HIS A 82 1.95 8.29 10.57
CA HIS A 82 1.87 6.96 11.18
C HIS A 82 1.99 7.01 12.71
N ALA A 83 2.86 7.87 13.23
CA ALA A 83 3.01 8.07 14.67
C ALA A 83 1.75 8.71 15.28
N HIS A 84 1.25 9.79 14.67
CA HIS A 84 0.07 10.52 15.13
C HIS A 84 -1.19 9.63 15.16
N HIS A 85 -1.41 8.84 14.12
CA HIS A 85 -2.55 7.92 14.01
C HIS A 85 -2.32 6.56 14.69
N ARG A 86 -1.18 6.37 15.38
CA ARG A 86 -0.78 5.12 16.05
C ARG A 86 -0.87 3.91 15.11
N PHE A 87 -0.48 4.09 13.85
CA PHE A 87 -0.73 3.13 12.77
C PHE A 87 -0.17 1.73 13.07
N PHE A 88 1.11 1.67 13.44
CA PHE A 88 1.80 0.40 13.69
C PHE A 88 1.23 -0.34 14.90
N GLU A 89 0.84 0.41 15.94
CA GLU A 89 0.20 -0.17 17.14
C GLU A 89 -1.19 -0.73 16.82
N ARG A 90 -2.01 0.05 16.11
CA ARG A 90 -3.39 -0.34 15.78
C ARG A 90 -3.46 -1.48 14.77
N THR A 91 -2.43 -1.65 13.93
CA THR A 91 -2.40 -2.68 12.88
C THR A 91 -1.55 -3.90 13.23
N GLY A 92 -0.71 -3.82 14.26
CA GLY A 92 0.28 -4.86 14.57
C GLY A 92 1.46 -4.92 13.59
N MET A 93 1.52 -4.03 12.58
CA MET A 93 2.61 -4.01 11.62
C MET A 93 3.90 -3.52 12.29
N ALA A 94 5.02 -4.19 12.03
CA ALA A 94 6.30 -3.78 12.58
C ALA A 94 6.73 -2.40 12.03
N PRO A 95 7.13 -1.42 12.87
CA PRO A 95 7.57 -0.09 12.41
C PRO A 95 8.76 -0.11 11.43
N GLY A 96 9.59 -1.15 11.49
CA GLY A 96 10.72 -1.36 10.57
C GLY A 96 10.32 -1.81 9.16
N ASN A 97 9.05 -2.23 8.97
CA ASN A 97 8.52 -2.67 7.68
C ASN A 97 8.02 -1.49 6.84
N LEU A 98 8.86 -0.47 6.72
CA LEU A 98 8.62 0.73 5.92
C LEU A 98 9.76 0.91 4.91
N ARG A 99 9.41 1.03 3.64
CA ARG A 99 10.32 1.26 2.51
C ARG A 99 9.86 2.46 1.71
N PHE A 100 10.80 3.35 1.43
CA PHE A 100 10.59 4.48 0.54
C PHE A 100 11.45 4.34 -0.71
N CYS A 101 10.94 4.84 -1.82
CA CYS A 101 11.71 5.02 -3.05
C CYS A 101 11.42 6.40 -3.65
N LEU A 102 12.30 6.87 -4.53
CA LEU A 102 12.15 8.17 -5.19
C LEU A 102 11.39 8.06 -6.52
N GLN A 103 11.40 6.88 -7.14
CA GLN A 103 10.77 6.61 -8.42
C GLN A 103 9.84 5.40 -8.31
N ARG A 104 8.74 5.40 -9.08
CA ARG A 104 7.73 4.34 -9.06
C ARG A 104 8.30 2.97 -9.43
N PRO A 105 9.13 2.82 -10.48
CA PRO A 105 9.72 1.53 -10.83
C PRO A 105 10.57 0.91 -9.70
N GLN A 106 11.19 1.73 -8.84
CA GLN A 106 12.02 1.24 -7.73
C GLN A 106 11.23 0.48 -6.65
N LYS A 107 9.89 0.53 -6.67
CA LYS A 107 9.10 -0.38 -5.84
C LYS A 107 9.37 -1.85 -6.20
N ALA A 108 9.68 -2.13 -7.48
CA ALA A 108 10.04 -3.45 -7.95
C ALA A 108 11.29 -3.99 -7.23
N ASP A 109 12.27 -3.14 -6.94
CA ASP A 109 13.51 -3.54 -6.26
C ASP A 109 13.22 -3.96 -4.82
N HIS A 110 12.45 -3.14 -4.09
CA HIS A 110 11.93 -3.51 -2.75
C HIS A 110 11.14 -4.80 -2.78
N CYS A 111 10.27 -5.00 -3.79
CA CYS A 111 9.48 -6.22 -3.92
C CYS A 111 10.35 -7.46 -4.14
N ARG A 112 11.42 -7.36 -4.94
CA ARG A 112 12.37 -8.46 -5.16
C ARG A 112 13.15 -8.79 -3.89
N GLU A 113 13.74 -7.77 -3.26
CA GLU A 113 14.54 -7.91 -2.03
C GLU A 113 13.72 -8.53 -0.89
N LEU A 114 12.48 -8.08 -0.75
CA LEU A 114 11.56 -8.57 0.26
C LEU A 114 10.76 -9.79 -0.22
N GLY A 115 10.94 -10.33 -1.43
CA GLY A 115 10.14 -11.44 -1.94
C GLY A 115 8.62 -11.22 -1.80
N ILE A 116 8.14 -10.00 -2.07
CA ILE A 116 6.72 -9.63 -1.98
C ILE A 116 5.92 -10.44 -2.98
N THR A 117 4.85 -11.10 -2.51
CA THR A 117 3.97 -11.93 -3.36
C THR A 117 2.64 -11.25 -3.68
N HIS A 118 2.23 -10.31 -2.84
CA HIS A 118 0.99 -9.54 -2.97
C HIS A 118 1.30 -8.05 -2.90
N PHE A 119 0.72 -7.22 -3.78
CA PHE A 119 0.92 -5.78 -3.71
C PHE A 119 -0.37 -5.01 -3.95
N ILE A 120 -0.68 -4.07 -3.05
CA ILE A 120 -1.83 -3.15 -3.14
C ILE A 120 -1.30 -1.76 -3.49
N ASP A 121 -1.75 -1.21 -4.61
CA ASP A 121 -1.43 0.16 -5.05
C ASP A 121 -2.63 0.76 -5.76
N ASP A 122 -2.82 2.07 -5.69
CA ASP A 122 -3.94 2.74 -6.36
C ASP A 122 -3.64 3.10 -7.82
N ARG A 123 -2.46 2.71 -8.33
CA ARG A 123 -2.02 3.04 -9.68
C ARG A 123 -1.68 1.81 -10.52
N SER A 124 -2.31 1.72 -11.68
CA SER A 124 -2.03 0.66 -12.66
C SER A 124 -0.63 0.75 -13.27
N ASP A 125 -0.04 1.95 -13.46
CA ASP A 125 1.33 2.10 -13.98
C ASP A 125 2.37 1.51 -13.01
N VAL A 126 2.16 1.69 -11.70
CA VAL A 126 3.00 1.08 -10.67
C VAL A 126 2.87 -0.44 -10.70
N LEU A 127 1.65 -0.97 -10.71
CA LEU A 127 1.40 -2.42 -10.73
C LEU A 127 1.91 -3.07 -12.03
N GLY A 128 1.96 -2.33 -13.14
CA GLY A 128 2.61 -2.75 -14.37
C GLY A 128 4.11 -3.00 -14.20
N HIS A 129 4.82 -2.15 -13.44
CA HIS A 129 6.24 -2.36 -13.13
C HIS A 129 6.51 -3.59 -12.24
N LEU A 130 5.47 -4.12 -11.58
CA LEU A 130 5.55 -5.31 -10.74
C LEU A 130 5.20 -6.61 -11.48
N GLU A 131 4.86 -6.53 -12.77
CA GLU A 131 4.60 -7.70 -13.61
C GLU A 131 5.81 -8.64 -13.65
N GLY A 132 5.56 -9.94 -13.53
CA GLY A 132 6.61 -10.96 -13.45
C GLY A 132 7.42 -10.97 -12.15
N ILE A 133 7.15 -10.04 -11.22
CA ILE A 133 7.83 -9.93 -9.92
C ILE A 133 6.85 -10.28 -8.80
N VAL A 134 5.70 -9.62 -8.79
CA VAL A 134 4.64 -9.82 -7.81
C VAL A 134 3.47 -10.53 -8.51
N PRO A 135 3.18 -11.79 -8.16
CA PRO A 135 2.13 -12.57 -8.82
C PRO A 135 0.71 -12.08 -8.50
N LYS A 136 0.48 -11.45 -7.35
CA LYS A 136 -0.85 -10.96 -6.94
C LYS A 136 -0.84 -9.44 -6.82
N ARG A 137 -1.49 -8.75 -7.76
CA ARG A 137 -1.46 -7.29 -7.88
C ARG A 137 -2.88 -6.75 -7.76
N TYR A 138 -3.10 -5.86 -6.82
CA TYR A 138 -4.41 -5.32 -6.47
C TYR A 138 -4.45 -3.83 -6.77
N LEU A 139 -5.36 -3.44 -7.65
CA LEU A 139 -5.60 -2.03 -7.98
C LEU A 139 -6.63 -1.46 -7.00
N PHE A 140 -6.16 -0.65 -6.06
CA PHE A 140 -6.97 -0.09 -4.98
C PHE A 140 -7.83 1.09 -5.44
N GLY A 141 -9.01 1.21 -4.85
CA GLY A 141 -9.91 2.36 -4.99
C GLY A 141 -11.01 2.17 -6.03
N PRO A 142 -11.97 3.11 -6.10
CA PRO A 142 -13.09 3.02 -7.03
C PRO A 142 -12.63 2.95 -8.49
N GLN A 143 -13.16 1.99 -9.24
CA GLN A 143 -12.84 1.81 -10.65
C GLN A 143 -13.91 2.46 -11.52
N ALA A 144 -13.61 3.64 -12.06
CA ALA A 144 -14.53 4.34 -12.98
C ALA A 144 -14.69 3.63 -14.33
N LYS A 145 -13.70 2.80 -14.71
CA LYS A 145 -13.70 1.98 -15.91
C LYS A 145 -13.36 0.54 -15.52
N PRO A 146 -13.85 -0.45 -16.28
CA PRO A 146 -13.41 -1.84 -16.09
C PRO A 146 -11.88 -1.95 -16.16
N VAL A 147 -11.30 -2.72 -15.25
CA VAL A 147 -9.87 -3.06 -15.29
C VAL A 147 -9.67 -4.06 -16.42
N THR A 148 -8.92 -3.66 -17.46
CA THR A 148 -8.68 -4.47 -18.66
C THR A 148 -7.31 -5.14 -18.69
N VAL A 149 -6.43 -4.80 -17.74
CA VAL A 149 -5.10 -5.39 -17.63
C VAL A 149 -5.23 -6.78 -17.03
N ALA A 150 -4.74 -7.80 -17.74
CA ALA A 150 -4.73 -9.17 -17.27
C ALA A 150 -4.02 -9.27 -15.90
N ASP A 151 -4.55 -10.12 -15.03
CA ASP A 151 -4.02 -10.43 -13.70
C ASP A 151 -3.95 -9.25 -12.70
N LEU A 152 -4.52 -8.09 -13.02
CA LEU A 152 -4.81 -7.06 -12.01
C LEU A 152 -6.18 -7.33 -11.40
N VAL A 153 -6.21 -7.48 -10.08
CA VAL A 153 -7.44 -7.68 -9.31
C VAL A 153 -7.94 -6.31 -8.82
N PRO A 154 -9.14 -5.85 -9.20
CA PRO A 154 -9.70 -4.64 -8.61
C PRO A 154 -9.96 -4.84 -7.12
N LEU A 155 -9.55 -3.88 -6.30
CA LEU A 155 -9.83 -3.80 -4.87
C LEU A 155 -10.53 -2.47 -4.58
N PRO A 156 -11.87 -2.40 -4.73
CA PRO A 156 -12.58 -1.12 -4.74
C PRO A 156 -12.49 -0.33 -3.43
N ALA A 157 -12.49 -1.04 -2.30
CA ALA A 157 -12.36 -0.45 -0.97
C ALA A 157 -11.75 -1.45 0.03
N TRP A 158 -11.33 -0.95 1.19
CA TRP A 158 -10.76 -1.79 2.25
C TRP A 158 -11.70 -2.87 2.77
N ARG A 159 -13.01 -2.61 2.80
CA ARG A 159 -14.03 -3.61 3.18
C ARG A 159 -13.98 -4.89 2.34
N ASP A 160 -13.46 -4.81 1.11
CA ASP A 160 -13.39 -5.94 0.18
C ASP A 160 -12.08 -6.74 0.34
N ALA A 161 -11.08 -6.19 1.06
CA ALA A 161 -9.73 -6.74 1.12
C ALA A 161 -9.69 -8.13 1.76
N ALA A 162 -10.50 -8.37 2.79
CA ALA A 162 -10.56 -9.66 3.47
C ALA A 162 -10.96 -10.79 2.51
N ALA A 163 -11.82 -10.51 1.52
CA ALA A 163 -12.28 -11.47 0.55
C ALA A 163 -11.28 -11.68 -0.60
N LEU A 164 -10.61 -10.61 -1.04
CA LEU A 164 -9.81 -10.57 -2.27
C LEU A 164 -8.31 -10.85 -2.07
N VAL A 165 -7.74 -10.49 -0.92
CA VAL A 165 -6.30 -10.60 -0.64
C VAL A 165 -6.03 -11.87 0.18
N ARG A 166 -5.52 -12.91 -0.50
CA ARG A 166 -5.33 -14.27 0.05
C ARG A 166 -4.03 -14.90 -0.42
#